data_AF-A0A847NLC8-F1
#
_entry.id   AF-A0A847NLC8-F1
#
_cell.length_a   1.000
_cell.length_b   1.000
_cell.length_c   1.000
_cell.angle_alpha   90.00
_cell.angle_beta   90.00
_cell.angle_gamma   90.00
#
_symmetry.space_group_name_H-M   'P 1'
#
loop_
_entity.id
_entity.type
_entity.pdbx_description
1 polymer ?
#
loop_
_entity_poly.entity_id
_entity_poly.type
_entity_poly.pdbx_seq_one_letter_code
_entity_poly.pdbx_strand_id
1 'polypeptide(L)'
;MITKLVEDLYLELDPILDRDFVENYSRIFIQMINNYNLQDTINNRYKKDKNYQLLHRDFQALEKLLKIIEDMKGLALIEDQIDIEDYFDALLKTIRDESILEEDNNIGGVNILNPISSRGFTHEILFIAGLSSNYYPILKENNFFINDINYKYFRDIGLDYKTYHNRLYNEVIKFASLIASCKDILYLSLSEGKEEDSIFSIFLDELLNMFKGERLEDKMPTINLGLDYQIKNNIENITTLDELSNYLILNLSNSDEDLSPYYSYHNSKLKNKFRSINEKNYCEYKRYSSGFNEYKGLISDDEIIKDLEEIHLDKVYSNTYLEAYSKCPYYFLLSRILNIDEMERYFQEYKPIDVGIIYHEVLKEYYYNYKRDFEDHILDKNAFDVEASLDYLRDLVKKYAKQIGFDLDNKMNQLIIENIYIRLAKFIEMDIERISNPKEKLVPYAFEVEFGKYKDFSIEIDGVEVKFRGKIDRIDKIAGEDKYIIMDYKSSSYGVYDIDKIIQGLSLQLPIYILSQEDKNIVAGVYGVVSQQKFEVKLGIREETKQITNRHKGAISKEEWDKLMDETKANIKEIIERILTGNFSVNPLECSPYCIYKDICRYEKVLEVI
;
A
#
# COMPACT_ATOMS: atom_id res chain seq x y z
N MET A 1 -26.39 -8.20 3.30
CA MET A 1 -26.19 -7.23 2.19
C MET A 1 -25.23 -7.81 1.17
N ILE A 2 -24.04 -8.27 1.57
CA ILE A 2 -23.08 -8.97 0.68
C ILE A 2 -23.68 -10.26 0.10
N THR A 3 -24.34 -11.09 0.92
CA THR A 3 -24.95 -12.36 0.46
C THR A 3 -25.98 -12.16 -0.66
N LYS A 4 -26.82 -11.12 -0.54
CA LYS A 4 -27.81 -10.76 -1.55
C LYS A 4 -27.15 -10.26 -2.84
N LEU A 5 -26.10 -9.43 -2.73
CA LEU A 5 -25.34 -8.96 -3.89
C LEU A 5 -24.69 -10.13 -4.65
N VAL A 6 -24.15 -11.10 -3.91
CA VAL A 6 -23.55 -12.31 -4.49
C VAL A 6 -24.61 -13.15 -5.19
N GLU A 7 -25.77 -13.36 -4.57
CA GLU A 7 -26.91 -14.05 -5.20
C GLU A 7 -27.40 -13.34 -6.47
N ASP A 8 -27.53 -12.01 -6.43
CA ASP A 8 -27.94 -11.19 -7.59
C ASP A 8 -26.90 -11.30 -8.73
N LEU A 9 -25.59 -11.27 -8.42
CA LEU A 9 -24.52 -11.46 -9.40
C LEU A 9 -24.50 -12.87 -10.00
N TYR A 10 -24.73 -13.92 -9.21
CA TYR A 10 -24.84 -15.28 -9.74
C TYR A 10 -26.01 -15.40 -10.73
N LEU A 11 -27.15 -14.79 -10.43
CA LEU A 11 -28.31 -14.76 -11.33
C LEU A 11 -28.04 -13.96 -12.61
N GLU A 12 -27.23 -12.90 -12.55
CA GLU A 12 -26.81 -12.12 -13.72
C GLU A 12 -25.81 -12.86 -14.61
N LEU A 13 -24.94 -13.69 -14.02
CA LEU A 13 -23.91 -14.44 -14.74
C LEU A 13 -24.38 -15.80 -15.29
N ASP A 14 -25.36 -16.44 -14.64
CA ASP A 14 -25.96 -17.73 -15.05
C ASP A 14 -26.35 -17.82 -16.55
N PRO A 15 -26.94 -16.79 -17.19
CA PRO A 15 -27.29 -16.86 -18.61
C PRO A 15 -26.09 -16.71 -19.57
N ILE A 16 -24.89 -16.35 -19.09
CA ILE A 16 -23.71 -16.15 -19.92
C ILE A 16 -22.96 -17.49 -20.08
N LEU A 17 -23.12 -18.11 -21.24
CA LEU A 17 -22.37 -19.31 -21.61
C LEU A 17 -20.97 -18.95 -22.12
N ASP A 18 -20.00 -19.86 -21.94
CA ASP A 18 -18.63 -19.68 -22.47
C ASP A 18 -18.63 -19.48 -24.00
N ARG A 19 -19.54 -20.15 -24.70
CA ARG A 19 -19.75 -20.03 -26.14
C ARG A 19 -21.24 -19.97 -26.48
N ASP A 20 -21.66 -18.96 -27.22
CA ASP A 20 -23.05 -18.73 -27.58
C ASP A 20 -23.20 -17.93 -28.88
N PHE A 21 -24.42 -17.77 -29.35
CA PHE A 21 -24.75 -16.90 -30.47
C PHE A 21 -24.50 -15.44 -30.11
N VAL A 22 -23.89 -14.69 -31.04
CA VAL A 22 -23.65 -13.24 -30.91
C VAL A 22 -24.93 -12.50 -30.52
N GLU A 23 -26.05 -12.83 -31.14
CA GLU A 23 -27.35 -12.23 -30.85
C GLU A 23 -27.80 -12.47 -29.40
N ASN A 24 -27.47 -13.64 -28.83
CA ASN A 24 -27.81 -13.96 -27.45
C ASN A 24 -26.97 -13.13 -26.48
N TYR A 25 -25.66 -12.99 -26.71
CA TYR A 25 -24.82 -12.10 -25.92
C TYR A 25 -25.32 -10.65 -25.96
N SER A 26 -25.57 -10.09 -27.15
CA SER A 26 -26.11 -8.72 -27.26
C SER A 26 -27.41 -8.54 -26.48
N ARG A 27 -28.30 -9.55 -26.52
CA ARG A 27 -29.54 -9.54 -25.74
C ARG A 27 -29.29 -9.56 -24.23
N ILE A 28 -28.39 -10.43 -23.76
CA ILE A 28 -28.03 -10.54 -22.33
C ILE A 28 -27.46 -9.22 -21.83
N PHE A 29 -26.49 -8.63 -22.52
CA PHE A 29 -25.88 -7.35 -22.10
C PHE A 29 -26.89 -6.19 -22.08
N ILE A 30 -27.79 -6.10 -23.07
CA ILE A 30 -28.87 -5.09 -23.06
C ILE A 30 -29.80 -5.30 -21.85
N GLN A 31 -30.18 -6.54 -21.55
CA GLN A 31 -31.02 -6.86 -20.39
C GLN A 31 -30.33 -6.49 -19.09
N MET A 32 -29.04 -6.81 -18.94
CA MET A 32 -28.25 -6.40 -17.77
C MET A 32 -28.29 -4.88 -17.60
N ILE A 33 -27.98 -4.10 -18.64
CA ILE A 33 -28.01 -2.63 -18.59
C ILE A 33 -29.39 -2.10 -18.17
N ASN A 34 -30.47 -2.68 -18.71
CA ASN A 34 -31.83 -2.27 -18.38
C ASN A 34 -32.19 -2.60 -16.92
N ASN A 35 -31.72 -3.72 -16.36
CA ASN A 35 -31.96 -4.10 -14.97
C ASN A 35 -31.37 -3.11 -13.97
N TYR A 36 -30.23 -2.48 -14.30
CA TYR A 36 -29.61 -1.43 -13.48
C TYR A 36 -30.38 -0.09 -13.50
N ASN A 37 -31.40 0.04 -14.34
CA ASN A 37 -32.26 1.22 -14.45
C ASN A 37 -31.45 2.55 -14.46
N LEU A 38 -30.44 2.60 -15.33
CA LEU A 38 -29.49 3.71 -15.40
C LEU A 38 -30.17 5.05 -15.72
N GLN A 39 -31.27 5.03 -16.47
CA GLN A 39 -32.05 6.24 -16.78
C GLN A 39 -32.59 6.93 -15.53
N ASP A 40 -33.16 6.17 -14.59
CA ASP A 40 -33.63 6.74 -13.31
C ASP A 40 -32.47 7.22 -12.44
N THR A 41 -31.34 6.52 -12.48
CA THR A 41 -30.12 6.91 -11.75
C THR A 41 -29.59 8.26 -12.26
N ILE A 42 -29.51 8.44 -13.58
CA ILE A 42 -29.11 9.69 -14.24
C ILE A 42 -30.09 10.81 -13.87
N ASN A 43 -31.40 10.57 -13.95
CA ASN A 43 -32.43 11.53 -13.59
C ASN A 43 -32.36 11.95 -12.10
N ASN A 44 -32.12 11.01 -11.20
CA ASN A 44 -32.00 11.29 -9.77
C ASN A 44 -30.74 12.10 -9.45
N ARG A 45 -29.64 11.85 -10.16
CA ARG A 45 -28.42 12.67 -10.06
C ARG A 45 -28.68 14.10 -10.54
N TYR A 46 -29.37 14.28 -11.66
CA TYR A 46 -29.73 15.60 -12.16
C TYR A 46 -30.67 16.36 -11.21
N LYS A 47 -31.65 15.69 -10.57
CA LYS A 47 -32.50 16.33 -9.55
C LYS A 47 -31.68 16.92 -8.39
N LYS A 48 -30.55 16.27 -8.03
CA LYS A 48 -29.64 16.70 -6.97
C LYS A 48 -28.70 17.82 -7.43
N ASP A 49 -28.03 17.62 -8.57
CA ASP A 49 -26.91 18.47 -9.01
C ASP A 49 -27.36 19.62 -9.93
N LYS A 50 -28.55 19.52 -10.54
CA LYS A 50 -29.14 20.46 -11.54
C LYS A 50 -28.24 20.79 -12.73
N ASN A 51 -27.25 19.94 -13.02
CA ASN A 51 -26.29 20.13 -14.10
C ASN A 51 -26.81 19.49 -15.40
N TYR A 52 -27.28 20.31 -16.34
CA TYR A 52 -27.84 19.84 -17.61
C TYR A 52 -26.78 19.24 -18.54
N GLN A 53 -25.54 19.73 -18.50
CA GLN A 53 -24.46 19.19 -19.35
C GLN A 53 -24.15 17.75 -18.98
N LEU A 54 -24.06 17.44 -17.68
CA LEU A 54 -23.87 16.06 -17.21
C LEU A 54 -25.06 15.17 -17.56
N LEU A 55 -26.29 15.69 -17.43
CA LEU A 55 -27.51 14.97 -17.83
C LEU A 55 -27.46 14.56 -19.31
N HIS A 56 -27.18 15.53 -20.18
CA HIS A 56 -27.13 15.31 -21.63
C HIS A 56 -26.02 14.33 -22.01
N ARG A 57 -24.81 14.53 -21.49
CA ARG A 57 -23.67 13.63 -21.70
C ARG A 57 -23.98 12.20 -21.28
N ASP A 58 -24.55 12.02 -20.08
CA ASP A 58 -24.81 10.68 -19.53
C ASP A 58 -25.91 9.95 -20.32
N PHE A 59 -26.94 10.66 -20.81
CA PHE A 59 -27.94 10.08 -21.70
C PHE A 59 -27.38 9.73 -23.07
N GLN A 60 -26.59 10.61 -23.69
CA GLN A 60 -25.92 10.31 -24.96
C GLN A 60 -24.98 9.11 -24.84
N ALA A 61 -24.26 8.99 -23.72
CA ALA A 61 -23.39 7.84 -23.45
C ALA A 61 -24.18 6.53 -23.37
N LEU A 62 -25.31 6.55 -22.67
CA LEU A 62 -26.17 5.37 -22.53
C LEU A 62 -26.80 4.96 -23.87
N GLU A 63 -27.34 5.91 -24.62
CA GLU A 63 -27.91 5.64 -25.96
C GLU A 63 -26.85 5.09 -26.90
N LYS A 64 -25.64 5.65 -26.87
CA LYS A 64 -24.53 5.19 -27.70
C LYS A 64 -24.05 3.80 -27.32
N LEU A 65 -23.95 3.49 -26.03
CA LEU A 65 -23.59 2.15 -25.55
C LEU A 65 -24.61 1.10 -26.00
N LEU A 66 -25.91 1.38 -25.84
CA LEU A 66 -26.97 0.48 -26.27
C LEU A 66 -26.94 0.25 -27.78
N LYS A 67 -26.71 1.32 -28.56
CA LYS A 67 -26.55 1.22 -30.01
C LYS A 67 -25.33 0.38 -30.40
N ILE A 68 -24.17 0.57 -29.75
CA ILE A 68 -22.98 -0.24 -30.02
C ILE A 68 -23.29 -1.72 -29.78
N ILE A 69 -23.91 -2.07 -28.65
CA ILE A 69 -24.27 -3.46 -28.35
C ILE A 69 -25.27 -4.02 -29.37
N GLU A 70 -26.17 -3.19 -29.90
CA GLU A 70 -27.06 -3.60 -30.98
C GLU A 70 -26.31 -3.82 -32.31
N ASP A 71 -25.37 -2.94 -32.65
CA ASP A 71 -24.53 -3.05 -33.85
C ASP A 71 -23.59 -4.27 -33.79
N MET A 72 -23.23 -4.74 -32.59
CA MET A 72 -22.44 -5.98 -32.40
C MET A 72 -23.11 -7.22 -32.98
N LYS A 73 -24.45 -7.23 -33.16
CA LYS A 73 -25.15 -8.31 -33.87
C LYS A 73 -24.60 -8.53 -35.29
N GLY A 74 -24.00 -7.50 -35.89
CA GLY A 74 -23.32 -7.61 -37.19
C GLY A 74 -22.15 -8.61 -37.22
N LEU A 75 -21.56 -8.95 -36.06
CA LEU A 75 -20.53 -10.00 -35.99
C LEU A 75 -21.04 -11.38 -36.39
N ALA A 76 -22.36 -11.62 -36.26
CA ALA A 76 -22.98 -12.86 -36.72
C ALA A 76 -22.79 -13.11 -38.23
N LEU A 77 -22.52 -12.07 -39.02
CA LEU A 77 -22.20 -12.20 -40.45
C LEU A 77 -20.86 -12.91 -40.72
N ILE A 78 -19.97 -12.94 -39.74
CA ILE A 78 -18.64 -13.58 -39.83
C ILE A 78 -18.69 -14.95 -39.16
N GLU A 79 -19.12 -14.97 -37.90
CA GLU A 79 -19.32 -16.20 -37.12
C GLU A 79 -20.60 -16.08 -36.27
N ASP A 80 -21.53 -17.02 -36.45
CA ASP A 80 -22.79 -17.04 -35.71
C ASP A 80 -22.59 -17.26 -34.20
N GLN A 81 -21.58 -18.05 -33.82
CA GLN A 81 -21.25 -18.40 -32.44
C GLN A 81 -19.79 -18.10 -32.12
N ILE A 82 -19.58 -17.31 -31.06
CA ILE A 82 -18.25 -16.93 -30.56
C ILE A 82 -18.14 -17.18 -29.06
N ASP A 83 -16.92 -17.11 -28.54
CA ASP A 83 -16.67 -17.21 -27.11
C ASP A 83 -16.93 -15.85 -26.43
N ILE A 84 -17.32 -15.86 -25.15
CA ILE A 84 -17.64 -14.62 -24.41
C ILE A 84 -16.45 -13.65 -24.33
N GLU A 85 -15.22 -14.18 -24.23
CA GLU A 85 -14.00 -13.38 -24.22
C GLU A 85 -13.85 -12.59 -25.52
N ASP A 86 -14.05 -13.24 -26.67
CA ASP A 86 -13.97 -12.61 -27.98
C ASP A 86 -15.07 -11.57 -28.19
N TYR A 87 -16.30 -11.87 -27.77
CA TYR A 87 -17.42 -10.91 -27.82
C TYR A 87 -17.09 -9.65 -27.00
N PHE A 88 -16.60 -9.86 -25.77
CA PHE A 88 -16.28 -8.77 -24.85
C PHE A 88 -15.10 -7.92 -25.33
N ASP A 89 -14.04 -8.56 -25.84
CA ASP A 89 -12.90 -7.87 -26.44
C ASP A 89 -13.30 -7.04 -27.66
N ALA A 90 -14.17 -7.57 -28.51
CA ALA A 90 -14.70 -6.85 -29.66
C ALA A 90 -15.56 -5.65 -29.22
N LEU A 91 -16.41 -5.83 -28.20
CA LEU A 91 -17.20 -4.75 -27.61
C LEU A 91 -16.30 -3.63 -27.04
N LEU A 92 -15.27 -3.99 -26.26
CA LEU A 92 -14.33 -3.03 -25.68
C LEU A 92 -13.53 -2.27 -26.75
N LYS A 93 -13.13 -2.93 -27.84
CA LYS A 93 -12.46 -2.28 -28.97
C LYS A 93 -13.38 -1.26 -29.63
N THR A 94 -14.63 -1.64 -29.91
CA THR A 94 -15.61 -0.70 -30.50
C THR A 94 -15.87 0.49 -29.59
N ILE A 95 -16.06 0.28 -28.28
CA ILE A 95 -16.28 1.37 -27.32
C ILE A 95 -15.09 2.34 -27.28
N ARG A 96 -13.85 1.83 -27.38
CA ARG A 96 -12.64 2.65 -27.29
C ARG A 96 -12.51 3.69 -28.40
N ASP A 97 -13.01 3.37 -29.59
CA ASP A 97 -12.91 4.23 -30.76
C ASP A 97 -14.07 5.24 -30.87
N GLU A 98 -15.04 5.16 -29.95
CA GLU A 98 -16.25 5.98 -29.97
C GLU A 98 -16.14 7.23 -29.08
N SER A 99 -16.58 8.37 -29.61
CA SER A 99 -16.58 9.66 -28.89
C SER A 99 -17.97 10.30 -28.85
N ILE A 100 -18.28 10.99 -27.75
CA ILE A 100 -19.55 11.72 -27.59
C ILE A 100 -19.25 13.20 -27.83
N LEU A 101 -20.11 13.85 -28.61
CA LEU A 101 -20.00 15.29 -28.83
C LEU A 101 -20.62 16.01 -27.65
N GLU A 102 -19.80 16.73 -26.88
CA GLU A 102 -20.30 17.68 -25.90
C GLU A 102 -20.81 18.93 -26.64
N GLU A 103 -22.04 19.37 -26.33
CA GLU A 103 -22.55 20.65 -26.84
C GLU A 103 -21.78 21.80 -26.18
N ASP A 104 -20.94 22.46 -26.97
CA ASP A 104 -20.27 23.68 -26.54
C ASP A 104 -21.19 24.89 -26.77
N ASN A 105 -21.83 25.34 -25.70
CA ASN A 105 -22.75 26.49 -25.73
C ASN A 105 -22.02 27.85 -25.73
N ASN A 106 -20.68 27.86 -25.77
CA ASN A 106 -19.91 29.09 -25.67
C ASN A 106 -19.66 29.76 -27.03
N ILE A 107 -20.66 30.50 -27.51
CA ILE A 107 -20.60 31.25 -28.78
C ILE A 107 -19.47 32.30 -28.80
N GLY A 108 -19.00 32.76 -27.63
CA GLY A 108 -17.88 33.69 -27.47
C GLY A 108 -16.55 33.04 -27.10
N GLY A 109 -16.45 31.71 -27.19
CA GLY A 109 -15.27 30.95 -26.81
C GLY A 109 -14.12 31.03 -27.82
N VAL A 110 -12.94 30.53 -27.41
CA VAL A 110 -11.81 30.32 -28.32
C VAL A 110 -12.01 29.01 -29.07
N ASN A 111 -11.99 29.07 -30.41
CA ASN A 111 -12.17 27.88 -31.25
C ASN A 111 -10.89 27.02 -31.25
N ILE A 112 -10.99 25.80 -30.70
CA ILE A 112 -9.92 24.80 -30.76
C ILE A 112 -10.23 23.83 -31.90
N LEU A 113 -9.50 23.96 -33.01
CA LEU A 113 -9.78 23.23 -34.24
C LEU A 113 -8.55 22.48 -34.74
N ASN A 114 -8.77 21.35 -35.42
CA ASN A 114 -7.70 20.71 -36.19
C ASN A 114 -7.42 21.50 -37.50
N PRO A 115 -6.27 21.28 -38.15
CA PRO A 115 -5.90 21.97 -39.40
C PRO A 115 -6.85 21.78 -40.60
N ILE A 116 -7.77 20.80 -40.54
CA ILE A 116 -8.75 20.55 -41.58
C ILE A 116 -9.99 21.40 -41.33
N SER A 117 -10.56 21.33 -40.13
CA SER A 117 -11.75 22.08 -39.73
C SER A 117 -11.50 23.60 -39.73
N SER A 118 -10.27 24.03 -39.43
CA SER A 118 -9.92 25.46 -39.39
C SER A 118 -10.08 26.19 -40.73
N ARG A 119 -9.93 25.48 -41.87
CA ARG A 119 -10.00 26.10 -43.22
C ARG A 119 -11.37 26.63 -43.60
N GLY A 120 -12.42 26.17 -42.93
CA GLY A 120 -13.78 26.67 -43.15
C GLY A 120 -14.01 28.08 -42.59
N PHE A 121 -13.05 28.61 -41.82
CA PHE A 121 -13.19 29.85 -41.07
C PHE A 121 -12.05 30.81 -41.40
N THR A 122 -12.28 32.09 -41.17
CA THR A 122 -11.23 33.10 -41.14
C THR A 122 -11.01 33.55 -39.71
N HIS A 123 -9.77 33.66 -39.29
CA HIS A 123 -9.40 33.99 -37.91
C HIS A 123 -8.69 35.34 -37.87
N GLU A 124 -9.10 36.24 -36.99
CA GLU A 124 -8.35 37.48 -36.74
C GLU A 124 -6.99 37.15 -36.11
N ILE A 125 -7.00 36.29 -35.08
CA ILE A 125 -5.82 35.78 -34.41
C ILE A 125 -5.81 34.24 -34.52
N LEU A 126 -4.69 33.67 -34.98
CA LEU A 126 -4.51 32.23 -35.12
C LEU A 126 -3.32 31.73 -34.30
N PHE A 127 -3.55 30.76 -33.43
CA PHE A 127 -2.49 30.01 -32.74
C PHE A 127 -2.33 28.64 -33.38
N ILE A 128 -1.14 28.33 -33.89
CA ILE A 128 -0.77 27.00 -34.36
C ILE A 128 0.19 26.39 -33.35
N ALA A 129 -0.29 25.39 -32.62
CA ALA A 129 0.48 24.73 -31.57
C ALA A 129 1.07 23.39 -32.00
N GLY A 130 2.21 23.03 -31.42
CA GLY A 130 2.83 21.70 -31.57
C GLY A 130 3.61 21.54 -32.88
N LEU A 131 4.27 22.59 -33.35
CA LEU A 131 5.03 22.58 -34.61
C LEU A 131 6.44 21.94 -34.49
N SER A 132 6.54 20.84 -33.73
CA SER A 132 7.77 20.05 -33.64
C SER A 132 7.77 18.92 -34.67
N SER A 133 8.96 18.48 -35.10
CA SER A 133 9.14 17.45 -36.14
C SER A 133 8.46 16.11 -35.84
N ASN A 134 8.34 15.73 -34.57
CA ASN A 134 7.68 14.50 -34.14
C ASN A 134 6.15 14.56 -34.21
N TYR A 135 5.56 15.76 -34.10
CA TYR A 135 4.11 15.93 -34.01
C TYR A 135 3.48 16.44 -35.31
N TYR A 136 4.22 17.23 -36.11
CA TYR A 136 3.68 17.81 -37.33
C TYR A 136 4.74 17.96 -38.44
N PRO A 137 4.45 17.56 -39.70
CA PRO A 137 3.31 16.75 -40.13
C PRO A 137 3.43 15.26 -39.74
N ILE A 138 2.29 14.62 -39.52
CA ILE A 138 2.21 13.17 -39.36
C ILE A 138 2.16 12.53 -40.76
N LEU A 139 3.30 12.04 -41.26
CA LEU A 139 3.43 11.48 -42.62
C LEU A 139 3.50 9.94 -42.66
N LYS A 140 3.81 9.31 -41.53
CA LYS A 140 3.94 7.85 -41.44
C LYS A 140 2.56 7.20 -41.34
N GLU A 141 2.29 6.25 -42.23
CA GLU A 141 1.18 5.31 -42.07
C GLU A 141 1.70 4.08 -41.32
N ASN A 142 1.08 3.75 -40.18
CA ASN A 142 1.46 2.60 -39.35
C ASN A 142 0.83 1.28 -39.82
N ASN A 143 0.34 1.20 -41.06
CA ASN A 143 -0.29 -0.01 -41.57
C ASN A 143 0.79 -1.00 -42.05
N PHE A 144 0.84 -2.18 -41.44
CA PHE A 144 1.79 -3.23 -41.80
C PHE A 144 1.55 -3.77 -43.22
N PHE A 145 0.28 -3.88 -43.64
CA PHE A 145 -0.10 -4.47 -44.92
C PHE A 145 0.05 -3.51 -46.10
N ILE A 146 -0.21 -2.21 -45.90
CA ILE A 146 -0.13 -1.17 -46.94
C ILE A 146 0.84 -0.09 -46.46
N ASN A 147 2.02 -0.03 -47.07
CA ASN A 147 3.08 0.89 -46.67
C ASN A 147 3.89 1.36 -47.90
N ASP A 148 4.74 2.38 -47.80
CA ASP A 148 5.40 2.92 -49.00
C ASP A 148 6.32 1.92 -49.73
N ILE A 149 6.74 0.83 -49.07
CA ILE A 149 7.64 -0.19 -49.65
C ILE A 149 6.90 -1.03 -50.70
N ASN A 150 5.65 -1.40 -50.44
CA ASN A 150 4.87 -2.26 -51.34
C ASN A 150 4.01 -1.49 -52.35
N TYR A 151 4.22 -0.17 -52.48
CA TYR A 151 3.46 0.71 -53.38
C TYR A 151 3.49 0.29 -54.83
N LYS A 152 4.68 -0.05 -55.34
CA LYS A 152 4.83 -0.47 -56.74
C LYS A 152 4.01 -1.73 -57.03
N TYR A 153 4.06 -2.71 -56.12
CA TYR A 153 3.32 -3.96 -56.25
C TYR A 153 1.81 -3.72 -56.29
N PHE A 154 1.28 -2.91 -55.37
CA PHE A 154 -0.15 -2.58 -55.34
C PHE A 154 -0.61 -1.81 -56.57
N ARG A 155 0.19 -0.84 -57.04
CA ARG A 155 -0.11 -0.11 -58.27
C ARG A 155 -0.15 -1.05 -59.48
N ASP A 156 0.77 -2.02 -59.57
CA ASP A 156 0.82 -2.97 -60.67
C ASP A 156 -0.42 -3.89 -60.73
N ILE A 157 -1.05 -4.16 -59.58
CA ILE A 157 -2.33 -4.90 -59.50
C ILE A 157 -3.57 -3.99 -59.56
N GLY A 158 -3.40 -2.70 -59.88
CA GLY A 158 -4.49 -1.73 -60.07
C GLY A 158 -4.98 -1.05 -58.79
N LEU A 159 -4.30 -1.23 -57.66
CA LEU A 159 -4.60 -0.54 -56.40
C LEU A 159 -3.71 0.69 -56.23
N ASP A 160 -4.25 1.87 -56.55
CA ASP A 160 -3.56 3.14 -56.34
C ASP A 160 -3.90 3.75 -54.97
N TYR A 161 -2.92 3.83 -54.08
CA TYR A 161 -3.06 4.49 -52.78
C TYR A 161 -2.13 5.71 -52.66
N LYS A 162 -2.24 6.46 -51.57
CA LYS A 162 -1.45 7.68 -51.38
C LYS A 162 -0.01 7.30 -51.06
N THR A 163 0.95 7.78 -51.84
CA THR A 163 2.39 7.69 -51.53
C THR A 163 2.78 8.68 -50.43
N TYR A 164 3.95 8.49 -49.84
CA TYR A 164 4.59 9.49 -48.97
C TYR A 164 4.57 10.90 -49.57
N HIS A 165 4.95 11.05 -50.84
CA HIS A 165 4.96 12.36 -51.50
C HIS A 165 3.55 12.95 -51.62
N ASN A 166 2.54 12.14 -51.97
CA ASN A 166 1.16 12.60 -52.03
C ASN A 166 0.64 13.05 -50.65
N ARG A 167 1.01 12.32 -49.57
CA ARG A 167 0.69 12.73 -48.19
C ARG A 167 1.37 14.05 -47.83
N LEU A 168 2.66 14.19 -48.12
CA LEU A 168 3.42 15.42 -47.85
C LEU A 168 2.84 16.61 -48.61
N TYR A 169 2.60 16.50 -49.92
CA TYR A 169 2.00 17.58 -50.71
C TYR A 169 0.62 17.97 -50.20
N ASN A 170 -0.18 16.99 -49.74
CA ASN A 170 -1.46 17.29 -49.11
C ASN A 170 -1.24 18.13 -47.86
N GLU A 171 -0.37 17.70 -46.93
CA GLU A 171 -0.02 18.46 -45.71
C GLU A 171 0.51 19.87 -46.00
N VAL A 172 1.32 20.06 -47.05
CA VAL A 172 1.76 21.39 -47.50
C VAL A 172 0.55 22.28 -47.81
N ILE A 173 -0.41 21.78 -48.59
CA ILE A 173 -1.65 22.53 -48.91
C ILE A 173 -2.45 22.80 -47.64
N LYS A 174 -2.50 21.84 -46.71
CA LYS A 174 -3.20 22.02 -45.43
C LYS A 174 -2.61 23.16 -44.62
N PHE A 175 -1.29 23.15 -44.45
CA PHE A 175 -0.57 24.12 -43.68
C PHE A 175 -0.61 25.51 -44.32
N ALA A 176 -0.42 25.60 -45.64
CA ALA A 176 -0.52 26.86 -46.37
C ALA A 176 -1.92 27.48 -46.26
N SER A 177 -2.98 26.67 -46.38
CA SER A 177 -4.36 27.14 -46.21
C SER A 177 -4.64 27.58 -44.78
N LEU A 178 -4.06 26.90 -43.78
CA LEU A 178 -4.20 27.24 -42.37
C LEU A 178 -3.57 28.61 -42.09
N ILE A 179 -2.33 28.84 -42.52
CA ILE A 179 -1.68 30.15 -42.38
C ILE A 179 -2.49 31.24 -43.11
N ALA A 180 -2.94 30.96 -44.34
CA ALA A 180 -3.71 31.91 -45.13
C ALA A 180 -5.09 32.26 -44.53
N SER A 181 -5.60 31.46 -43.59
CA SER A 181 -6.86 31.75 -42.89
C SER A 181 -6.73 32.84 -41.81
N CYS A 182 -5.50 33.18 -41.41
CA CYS A 182 -5.20 34.22 -40.44
C CYS A 182 -5.19 35.62 -41.08
N LYS A 183 -5.86 36.58 -40.46
CA LYS A 183 -5.97 37.96 -40.95
C LYS A 183 -5.00 38.94 -40.29
N ASP A 184 -4.86 38.88 -38.96
CA ASP A 184 -4.13 39.91 -38.21
C ASP A 184 -2.86 39.35 -37.54
N ILE A 185 -2.97 38.39 -36.62
CA ILE A 185 -1.83 37.91 -35.82
C ILE A 185 -1.72 36.38 -35.84
N LEU A 186 -0.57 35.88 -36.29
CA LEU A 186 -0.23 34.46 -36.30
C LEU A 186 0.79 34.13 -35.21
N TYR A 187 0.41 33.24 -34.30
CA TYR A 187 1.29 32.66 -33.28
C TYR A 187 1.64 31.23 -33.66
N LEU A 188 2.94 30.92 -33.62
CA LEU A 188 3.49 29.59 -33.90
C LEU A 188 4.18 29.11 -32.64
N SER A 189 3.74 27.98 -32.08
CA SER A 189 4.34 27.47 -30.85
C SER A 189 4.97 26.09 -31.02
N LEU A 190 6.08 25.92 -30.31
CA LEU A 190 6.87 24.71 -30.17
C LEU A 190 7.01 24.43 -28.67
N SER A 191 7.02 23.16 -28.28
CA SER A 191 7.34 22.76 -26.90
C SER A 191 8.79 22.29 -26.84
N GLU A 192 9.62 22.93 -26.01
CA GLU A 192 10.96 22.44 -25.68
C GLU A 192 10.85 21.45 -24.51
N GLY A 193 10.70 20.17 -24.84
CA GLY A 193 10.62 19.06 -23.89
C GLY A 193 11.97 18.33 -23.71
N LYS A 194 11.93 17.01 -23.51
CA LYS A 194 13.16 16.17 -23.59
C LYS A 194 13.80 16.37 -24.98
N GLU A 195 15.12 16.21 -25.08
CA GLU A 195 16.00 16.63 -26.20
C GLU A 195 15.49 16.44 -27.66
N GLU A 196 14.50 15.58 -27.92
CA GLU A 196 13.91 15.32 -29.24
C GLU A 196 12.68 16.19 -29.59
N ASP A 197 12.01 16.83 -28.62
CA ASP A 197 10.79 17.63 -28.85
C ASP A 197 11.09 19.06 -29.35
N SER A 198 12.34 19.51 -29.24
CA SER A 198 12.78 20.87 -29.59
C SER A 198 13.13 21.08 -31.07
N ILE A 199 12.99 20.05 -31.91
CA ILE A 199 13.31 20.13 -33.34
C ILE A 199 12.13 20.75 -34.10
N PHE A 200 12.36 21.80 -34.88
CA PHE A 200 11.34 22.42 -35.72
C PHE A 200 10.73 21.42 -36.71
N SER A 201 9.42 21.51 -36.89
CA SER A 201 8.77 20.89 -38.05
C SER A 201 9.34 21.45 -39.35
N ILE A 202 9.34 20.61 -40.39
CA ILE A 202 9.79 21.00 -41.74
C ILE A 202 9.05 22.25 -42.24
N PHE A 203 7.77 22.40 -41.86
CA PHE A 203 6.96 23.53 -42.26
C PHE A 203 7.28 24.82 -41.50
N LEU A 204 7.56 24.73 -40.19
CA LEU A 204 8.00 25.87 -39.41
C LEU A 204 9.38 26.34 -39.89
N ASP A 205 10.30 25.42 -40.15
CA ASP A 205 11.64 25.73 -40.66
C ASP A 205 11.57 26.44 -42.03
N GLU A 206 10.76 25.91 -42.97
CA GLU A 206 10.54 26.55 -44.28
C GLU A 206 9.95 27.95 -44.15
N LEU A 207 8.96 28.13 -43.27
CA LEU A 207 8.35 29.43 -43.02
C LEU A 207 9.36 30.43 -42.42
N LEU A 208 10.18 30.00 -41.46
CA LEU A 208 11.23 30.82 -40.86
C LEU A 208 12.30 31.22 -41.89
N ASN A 209 12.60 30.36 -42.86
CA ASN A 209 13.55 30.65 -43.94
C ASN A 209 13.04 31.69 -44.94
N MET A 210 11.74 32.02 -44.95
CA MET A 210 11.20 33.14 -45.73
C MET A 210 11.58 34.51 -45.17
N PHE A 211 11.96 34.58 -43.89
CA PHE A 211 12.34 35.81 -43.19
C PHE A 211 13.86 35.99 -43.16
N LYS A 212 14.32 37.24 -43.27
CA LYS A 212 15.76 37.57 -43.24
C LYS A 212 16.28 37.59 -41.80
N GLY A 213 17.42 36.96 -41.56
CA GLY A 213 18.09 36.92 -40.25
C GLY A 213 18.92 35.64 -40.08
N GLU A 214 19.97 35.69 -39.26
CA GLU A 214 20.77 34.50 -38.95
C GLU A 214 20.23 33.77 -37.71
N ARG A 215 19.67 34.50 -36.74
CA ARG A 215 19.07 33.95 -35.52
C ARG A 215 17.54 34.00 -35.58
N LEU A 216 16.87 33.22 -34.72
CA LEU A 216 15.41 33.17 -34.65
C LEU A 216 14.83 34.53 -34.25
N GLU A 217 15.48 35.20 -33.30
CA GLU A 217 15.07 36.50 -32.78
C GLU A 217 15.19 37.61 -33.84
N ASP A 218 16.07 37.43 -34.83
CA ASP A 218 16.22 38.35 -35.97
C ASP A 218 15.10 38.15 -37.01
N LYS A 219 14.63 36.90 -37.14
CA LYS A 219 13.63 36.50 -38.13
C LYS A 219 12.21 36.86 -37.66
N MET A 220 11.89 36.58 -36.40
CA MET A 220 10.56 36.79 -35.83
C MET A 220 10.63 37.13 -34.33
N PRO A 221 9.67 37.94 -33.82
CA PRO A 221 9.52 38.14 -32.38
C PRO A 221 9.32 36.79 -31.67
N THR A 222 10.26 36.45 -30.79
CA THR A 222 10.26 35.17 -30.08
C THR A 222 9.91 35.40 -28.61
N ILE A 223 8.99 34.60 -28.08
CA ILE A 223 8.58 34.63 -26.67
C ILE A 223 8.97 33.28 -26.06
N ASN A 224 9.95 33.30 -25.17
CA ASN A 224 10.33 32.12 -24.40
C ASN A 224 9.50 32.07 -23.12
N LEU A 225 8.70 31.00 -22.98
CA LEU A 225 7.90 30.75 -21.79
C LEU A 225 8.65 29.78 -20.87
N GLY A 226 9.17 30.29 -19.75
CA GLY A 226 9.79 29.46 -18.72
C GLY A 226 8.80 29.06 -17.62
N LEU A 227 9.35 28.56 -16.50
CA LEU A 227 8.56 28.23 -15.30
C LEU A 227 7.91 29.46 -14.65
N ASP A 228 8.37 30.66 -14.99
CA ASP A 228 7.84 31.96 -14.58
C ASP A 228 6.41 32.23 -15.08
N TYR A 229 5.94 31.52 -16.11
CA TYR A 229 4.51 31.50 -16.47
C TYR A 229 3.64 30.79 -15.42
N GLN A 230 4.16 29.74 -14.75
CA GLN A 230 3.39 28.98 -13.76
C GLN A 230 3.20 29.78 -12.47
N ILE A 231 4.18 30.64 -12.16
CA ILE A 231 4.17 31.52 -11.00
C ILE A 231 4.35 32.95 -11.49
N LYS A 232 3.23 33.60 -11.78
CA LYS A 232 3.21 34.96 -12.30
C LYS A 232 3.67 35.95 -11.23
N ASN A 233 4.68 36.76 -11.56
CA ASN A 233 5.29 37.73 -10.66
C ASN A 233 4.71 39.16 -10.80
N ASN A 234 3.75 39.38 -11.70
CA ASN A 234 3.06 40.66 -11.86
C ASN A 234 1.55 40.44 -11.73
N ILE A 235 0.90 41.26 -10.91
CA ILE A 235 -0.54 41.24 -10.67
C ILE A 235 -1.36 41.41 -11.97
N GLU A 236 -0.86 42.20 -12.93
CA GLU A 236 -1.55 42.46 -14.20
C GLU A 236 -1.72 41.20 -15.06
N ASN A 237 -0.83 40.22 -14.87
CA ASN A 237 -0.84 38.98 -15.63
C ASN A 237 -1.76 37.92 -15.01
N ILE A 238 -2.30 38.16 -13.81
CA ILE A 238 -3.10 37.18 -13.08
C ILE A 238 -4.48 37.04 -13.72
N THR A 239 -4.80 35.80 -14.07
CA THR A 239 -6.03 35.43 -14.78
C THR A 239 -6.96 34.56 -13.95
N THR A 240 -6.46 33.92 -12.88
CA THR A 240 -7.26 33.05 -12.02
C THR A 240 -7.12 33.39 -10.53
N LEU A 241 -8.10 32.96 -9.73
CA LEU A 241 -8.04 33.15 -8.26
C LEU A 241 -6.94 32.30 -7.60
N ASP A 242 -6.56 31.18 -8.20
CA ASP A 242 -5.46 30.35 -7.72
C ASP A 242 -4.10 31.00 -7.99
N GLU A 243 -3.90 31.58 -9.17
CA GLU A 243 -2.74 32.41 -9.49
C GLU A 243 -2.64 33.61 -8.53
N LEU A 244 -3.77 34.28 -8.24
CA LEU A 244 -3.83 35.34 -7.24
C LEU A 244 -3.40 34.84 -5.86
N SER A 245 -3.81 33.63 -5.48
CA SER A 245 -3.41 33.03 -4.20
C SER A 245 -1.89 32.86 -4.12
N ASN A 246 -1.28 32.31 -5.18
CA ASN A 246 0.15 32.06 -5.23
C ASN A 246 0.96 33.36 -5.23
N TYR A 247 0.54 34.33 -6.05
CA TYR A 247 1.18 35.65 -6.11
C TYR A 247 1.18 36.37 -4.75
N LEU A 248 0.03 36.37 -4.06
CA LEU A 248 -0.08 36.99 -2.74
C LEU A 248 0.81 36.27 -1.70
N ILE A 249 0.88 34.94 -1.72
CA ILE A 249 1.76 34.17 -0.83
C ILE A 249 3.23 34.50 -1.07
N LEU A 250 3.67 34.57 -2.32
CA LEU A 250 5.07 34.87 -2.66
C LEU A 250 5.49 36.28 -2.27
N ASN A 251 4.55 37.23 -2.31
CA ASN A 251 4.77 38.62 -1.95
C ASN A 251 4.41 38.94 -0.49
N LEU A 252 4.23 37.95 0.38
CA LEU A 252 3.91 38.16 1.81
C LEU A 252 4.93 39.05 2.53
N SER A 253 6.21 38.96 2.16
CA SER A 253 7.32 39.74 2.74
C SER A 253 7.66 41.00 1.94
N ASN A 254 7.02 41.22 0.79
CA ASN A 254 7.32 42.35 -0.06
C ASN A 254 6.61 43.61 0.45
N SER A 255 7.37 44.67 0.75
CA SER A 255 6.86 45.90 1.38
C SER A 255 6.66 47.04 0.40
N ASP A 256 7.03 46.83 -0.88
CA ASP A 256 7.10 47.90 -1.88
C ASP A 256 5.75 48.21 -2.54
N GLU A 257 4.76 47.32 -2.45
CA GLU A 257 3.42 47.50 -3.03
C GLU A 257 2.30 47.30 -1.99
N ASP A 258 1.29 48.17 -1.99
CA ASP A 258 0.09 47.99 -1.17
C ASP A 258 -0.84 46.93 -1.78
N LEU A 259 -0.69 45.69 -1.31
CA LEU A 259 -1.49 44.56 -1.75
C LEU A 259 -2.82 44.39 -0.98
N SER A 260 -3.14 45.28 -0.04
CA SER A 260 -4.33 45.19 0.83
C SER A 260 -5.67 45.05 0.07
N PRO A 261 -5.89 45.74 -1.07
CA PRO A 261 -7.11 45.57 -1.86
C PRO A 261 -7.24 44.16 -2.44
N TYR A 262 -6.13 43.55 -2.87
CA TYR A 262 -6.11 42.22 -3.46
C TYR A 262 -6.34 41.12 -2.42
N TYR A 263 -5.79 41.27 -1.21
CA TYR A 263 -6.12 40.38 -0.08
C TYR A 263 -7.61 40.45 0.28
N SER A 264 -8.19 41.64 0.26
CA SER A 264 -9.63 41.84 0.55
C SER A 264 -10.50 41.20 -0.53
N TYR A 265 -10.16 41.41 -1.80
CA TYR A 265 -10.86 40.78 -2.93
C TYR A 265 -10.73 39.26 -2.90
N HIS A 266 -9.52 38.74 -2.71
CA HIS A 266 -9.25 37.30 -2.60
C HIS A 266 -10.08 36.66 -1.49
N ASN A 267 -10.05 37.21 -0.27
CA ASN A 267 -10.82 36.67 0.87
C ASN A 267 -12.35 36.73 0.65
N SER A 268 -12.84 37.66 -0.17
CA SER A 268 -14.26 37.73 -0.52
C SER A 268 -14.69 36.56 -1.43
N LYS A 269 -13.79 36.07 -2.30
CA LYS A 269 -14.04 35.00 -3.26
C LYS A 269 -13.65 33.62 -2.75
N LEU A 270 -12.48 33.51 -2.13
CA LEU A 270 -11.88 32.28 -1.61
C LEU A 270 -11.76 32.32 -0.08
N LYS A 271 -12.92 32.33 0.58
CA LYS A 271 -13.00 32.36 2.04
C LYS A 271 -12.17 31.23 2.66
N ASN A 272 -11.40 31.56 3.70
CA ASN A 272 -10.59 30.63 4.50
C ASN A 272 -9.43 29.93 3.78
N LYS A 273 -9.13 30.22 2.50
CA LYS A 273 -8.03 29.55 1.81
C LYS A 273 -6.68 29.80 2.48
N PHE A 274 -6.33 31.06 2.75
CA PHE A 274 -5.08 31.40 3.45
C PHE A 274 -5.09 30.93 4.91
N ARG A 275 -6.25 30.93 5.57
CA ARG A 275 -6.39 30.36 6.92
C ARG A 275 -6.02 28.87 6.92
N SER A 276 -6.56 28.08 5.99
CA SER A 276 -6.26 26.65 5.88
C SER A 276 -4.79 26.39 5.56
N ILE A 277 -4.18 27.21 4.68
CA ILE A 277 -2.74 27.11 4.38
C ILE A 277 -1.91 27.43 5.64
N ASN A 278 -2.26 28.49 6.36
CA ASN A 278 -1.58 28.88 7.58
C ASN A 278 -1.71 27.83 8.69
N GLU A 279 -2.90 27.23 8.86
CA GLU A 279 -3.12 26.12 9.80
C GLU A 279 -2.20 24.93 9.47
N LYS A 280 -2.10 24.54 8.19
CA LYS A 280 -1.17 23.48 7.76
C LYS A 280 0.29 23.82 8.03
N ASN A 281 0.71 25.04 7.70
CA ASN A 281 2.08 25.51 7.96
C ASN A 281 2.39 25.57 9.46
N TYR A 282 1.42 25.99 10.27
CA TYR A 282 1.55 26.02 11.71
C TYR A 282 1.73 24.61 12.30
N CYS A 283 0.99 23.61 11.80
CA CYS A 283 1.18 22.22 12.19
C CYS A 283 2.62 21.75 11.94
N GLU A 284 3.16 22.01 10.74
CA GLU A 284 4.55 21.63 10.41
C GLU A 284 5.56 22.41 11.27
N TYR A 285 5.37 23.72 11.47
CA TYR A 285 6.20 24.51 12.36
C TYR A 285 6.23 23.93 13.78
N LYS A 286 5.09 23.54 14.33
CA LYS A 286 5.00 22.93 15.66
C LYS A 286 5.67 21.55 15.74
N ARG A 287 5.65 20.77 14.66
CA ARG A 287 6.42 19.53 14.54
C ARG A 287 7.93 19.76 14.58
N TYR A 288 8.42 20.86 14.00
CA TYR A 288 9.86 21.20 14.05
C TYR A 288 10.26 21.98 15.31
N SER A 289 9.32 22.62 15.99
CA SER A 289 9.58 23.42 17.19
C SER A 289 10.21 22.60 18.32
N SER A 290 10.99 23.23 19.21
CA SER A 290 11.54 22.56 20.38
C SER A 290 10.44 22.20 21.39
N GLY A 291 10.57 21.03 22.03
CA GLY A 291 9.60 20.53 23.02
C GLY A 291 8.63 19.47 22.47
N PHE A 292 7.99 18.72 23.38
CA PHE A 292 6.98 17.72 23.09
C PHE A 292 5.58 18.38 23.15
N ASN A 293 4.76 18.17 22.12
CA ASN A 293 3.47 18.84 21.95
C ASN A 293 2.49 17.98 21.15
N GLU A 294 1.25 18.46 20.98
CA GLU A 294 0.16 17.76 20.29
C GLU A 294 0.50 17.31 18.86
N TYR A 295 1.31 18.08 18.14
CA TYR A 295 1.72 17.77 16.78
C TYR A 295 2.83 16.71 16.71
N LYS A 296 3.44 16.37 17.85
CA LYS A 296 4.47 15.33 18.01
C LYS A 296 3.97 14.06 18.70
N GLY A 297 2.67 13.96 18.96
CA GLY A 297 2.04 12.80 19.57
C GLY A 297 1.74 12.92 21.07
N LEU A 298 1.72 14.12 21.64
CA LEU A 298 1.19 14.33 23.00
C LEU A 298 -0.33 14.51 22.95
N ILE A 299 -1.09 13.67 23.64
CA ILE A 299 -2.50 13.91 23.88
C ILE A 299 -2.63 14.59 25.24
N SER A 300 -3.04 15.85 25.24
CA SER A 300 -3.20 16.67 26.44
C SER A 300 -4.65 17.06 26.74
N ASP A 301 -5.60 16.54 25.98
CA ASP A 301 -7.03 16.80 26.19
C ASP A 301 -7.54 15.98 27.38
N ASP A 302 -8.15 16.65 28.36
CA ASP A 302 -8.57 16.03 29.63
C ASP A 302 -9.67 14.98 29.43
N GLU A 303 -10.53 15.10 28.40
CA GLU A 303 -11.56 14.09 28.11
C GLU A 303 -10.91 12.84 27.52
N ILE A 304 -9.96 13.01 26.59
CA ILE A 304 -9.25 11.87 25.99
C ILE A 304 -8.35 11.16 27.02
N ILE A 305 -7.73 11.91 27.95
CA ILE A 305 -6.95 11.30 29.04
C ILE A 305 -7.84 10.43 29.93
N LYS A 306 -9.07 10.88 30.25
CA LYS A 306 -10.03 10.04 30.99
C LYS A 306 -10.43 8.80 30.21
N ASP A 307 -10.65 8.93 28.90
CA ASP A 307 -10.92 7.76 28.05
C ASP A 307 -9.75 6.76 28.11
N LEU A 308 -8.50 7.24 28.10
CA LEU A 308 -7.31 6.39 28.26
C LEU A 308 -7.29 5.71 29.62
N GLU A 309 -7.62 6.41 30.71
CA GLU A 309 -7.75 5.84 32.05
C GLU A 309 -8.84 4.76 32.09
N GLU A 310 -10.01 5.02 31.51
CA GLU A 310 -11.13 4.07 31.45
C GLU A 310 -10.79 2.82 30.63
N ILE A 311 -10.12 2.97 29.49
CA ILE A 311 -9.63 1.84 28.65
C ILE A 311 -8.65 0.94 29.41
N HIS A 312 -7.94 1.49 30.38
CA HIS A 312 -6.91 0.80 31.16
C HIS A 312 -7.35 0.42 32.58
N LEU A 313 -8.54 0.86 33.00
CA LEU A 313 -9.13 0.49 34.29
C LEU A 313 -9.35 -1.03 34.34
N ASP A 314 -8.80 -1.68 35.37
CA ASP A 314 -8.84 -3.14 35.55
C ASP A 314 -8.34 -3.97 34.35
N LYS A 315 -7.57 -3.35 33.45
CA LYS A 315 -7.10 -4.02 32.23
C LYS A 315 -6.14 -5.16 32.55
N VAL A 316 -6.39 -6.31 31.93
CA VAL A 316 -5.44 -7.43 31.94
C VAL A 316 -4.50 -7.31 30.73
N TYR A 317 -3.26 -6.93 31.00
CA TYR A 317 -2.24 -6.69 29.98
C TYR A 317 -1.72 -7.99 29.37
N SER A 318 -1.19 -7.90 28.16
CA SER A 318 -0.39 -8.96 27.53
C SER A 318 0.98 -8.42 27.16
N ASN A 319 1.98 -9.29 27.07
CA ASN A 319 3.36 -8.91 26.75
C ASN A 319 3.41 -8.12 25.44
N THR A 320 2.74 -8.62 24.40
CA THR A 320 2.69 -7.98 23.07
C THR A 320 2.02 -6.61 23.06
N TYR A 321 1.15 -6.31 24.03
CA TYR A 321 0.50 -5.01 24.16
C TYR A 321 1.49 -3.96 24.65
N LEU A 322 2.26 -4.27 25.70
CA LEU A 322 3.27 -3.35 26.24
C LEU A 322 4.48 -3.23 25.32
N GLU A 323 4.94 -4.34 24.73
CA GLU A 323 6.03 -4.32 23.75
C GLU A 323 5.69 -3.49 22.51
N ALA A 324 4.42 -3.46 22.09
CA ALA A 324 3.99 -2.59 20.99
C ALA A 324 4.22 -1.10 21.30
N TYR A 325 3.97 -0.69 22.54
CA TYR A 325 4.27 0.67 23.00
C TYR A 325 5.78 0.93 23.04
N SER A 326 6.56 0.02 23.64
CA SER A 326 8.02 0.15 23.70
C SER A 326 8.66 0.26 22.32
N LYS A 327 8.19 -0.53 21.34
CA LYS A 327 8.69 -0.48 19.96
C LYS A 327 8.47 0.90 19.36
N CYS A 328 7.23 1.39 19.42
CA CYS A 328 6.88 2.73 18.95
C CYS A 328 5.56 3.19 19.60
N PRO A 329 5.57 4.25 20.42
CA PRO A 329 4.34 4.77 21.04
C PRO A 329 3.29 5.18 20.01
N TYR A 330 3.71 5.76 18.89
CA TYR A 330 2.79 6.13 17.81
C TYR A 330 2.18 4.90 17.10
N TYR A 331 2.95 3.84 16.87
CA TYR A 331 2.42 2.57 16.36
C TYR A 331 1.35 2.00 17.32
N PHE A 332 1.62 2.06 18.62
CA PHE A 332 0.68 1.60 19.64
C PHE A 332 -0.63 2.40 19.63
N LEU A 333 -0.56 3.73 19.50
CA LEU A 333 -1.76 4.57 19.37
C LEU A 333 -2.63 4.09 18.21
N LEU A 334 -2.04 3.94 17.01
CA LEU A 334 -2.80 3.58 15.82
C LEU A 334 -3.31 2.13 15.87
N SER A 335 -2.50 1.18 16.33
CA SER A 335 -2.83 -0.25 16.30
C SER A 335 -3.64 -0.77 17.50
N ARG A 336 -3.45 -0.20 18.69
CA ARG A 336 -4.04 -0.73 19.94
C ARG A 336 -5.13 0.14 20.52
N ILE A 337 -5.02 1.46 20.37
CA ILE A 337 -6.02 2.41 20.89
C ILE A 337 -7.04 2.73 19.81
N LEU A 338 -6.60 3.18 18.64
CA LEU A 338 -7.50 3.55 17.53
C LEU A 338 -7.90 2.38 16.64
N ASN A 339 -7.19 1.24 16.74
CA ASN A 339 -7.45 0.01 15.98
C ASN A 339 -7.59 0.25 14.46
N ILE A 340 -6.63 1.00 13.89
CA ILE A 340 -6.58 1.31 12.47
C ILE A 340 -5.94 0.15 11.72
N ASP A 341 -6.68 -0.45 10.79
CA ASP A 341 -6.20 -1.51 9.92
C ASP A 341 -6.06 -1.01 8.47
N GLU A 342 -5.14 -1.65 7.73
CA GLU A 342 -5.02 -1.43 6.28
C GLU A 342 -6.23 -2.04 5.58
N MET A 343 -6.80 -1.33 4.60
CA MET A 343 -7.81 -1.93 3.72
C MET A 343 -7.16 -3.08 2.95
N GLU A 344 -7.56 -4.31 3.27
CA GLU A 344 -7.05 -5.50 2.62
C GLU A 344 -7.26 -5.37 1.11
N ARG A 345 -6.16 -5.23 0.36
CA ARG A 345 -6.21 -5.45 -1.07
C ARG A 345 -6.41 -6.95 -1.23
N TYR A 346 -7.45 -7.36 -1.96
CA TYR A 346 -7.84 -8.75 -2.23
C TYR A 346 -6.79 -9.63 -2.95
N PHE A 347 -5.49 -9.34 -2.82
CA PHE A 347 -4.39 -9.97 -3.55
C PHE A 347 -3.17 -10.32 -2.69
N GLN A 348 -3.33 -10.59 -1.39
CA GLN A 348 -2.32 -11.34 -0.63
C GLN A 348 -2.99 -12.52 0.06
N GLU A 349 -2.73 -13.72 -0.45
CA GLU A 349 -3.48 -14.91 -0.03
C GLU A 349 -3.20 -15.34 1.42
N TYR A 350 -2.10 -14.97 2.10
CA TYR A 350 -1.86 -15.35 3.52
C TYR A 350 -0.91 -14.39 4.28
N LYS A 351 -1.10 -14.20 5.59
CA LYS A 351 -0.24 -13.35 6.44
C LYS A 351 0.81 -14.20 7.18
N PRO A 352 2.05 -13.71 7.40
CA PRO A 352 3.08 -14.44 8.15
C PRO A 352 2.68 -14.91 9.57
N ILE A 353 1.67 -14.27 10.18
CA ILE A 353 1.10 -14.66 11.48
C ILE A 353 0.42 -16.03 11.44
N ASP A 354 -0.20 -16.38 10.31
CA ASP A 354 -0.91 -17.64 10.12
C ASP A 354 0.05 -18.83 10.22
N VAL A 355 1.25 -18.68 9.64
CA VAL A 355 2.33 -19.68 9.72
C VAL A 355 2.85 -19.84 11.16
N GLY A 356 2.93 -18.74 11.91
CA GLY A 356 3.34 -18.77 13.31
C GLY A 356 2.40 -19.65 14.15
N ILE A 357 1.09 -19.45 14.02
CA ILE A 357 0.07 -20.22 14.74
C ILE A 357 0.21 -21.72 14.44
N ILE A 358 0.46 -22.10 13.17
CA ILE A 358 0.70 -23.51 12.81
C ILE A 358 1.89 -24.08 13.57
N TYR A 359 3.01 -23.33 13.68
CA TYR A 359 4.17 -23.82 14.43
C TYR A 359 3.84 -24.09 15.90
N HIS A 360 3.17 -23.16 16.60
CA HIS A 360 2.83 -23.35 18.01
C HIS A 360 1.92 -24.56 18.23
N GLU A 361 0.83 -24.66 17.46
CA GLU A 361 -0.15 -25.74 17.62
C GLU A 361 0.42 -27.12 17.24
N VAL A 362 1.20 -27.21 16.15
CA VAL A 362 1.85 -28.47 15.76
C VAL A 362 2.90 -28.90 16.79
N LEU A 363 3.79 -28.01 17.23
CA LEU A 363 4.83 -28.35 18.20
C LEU A 363 4.21 -28.78 19.53
N LYS A 364 3.19 -28.05 20.01
CA LYS A 364 2.43 -28.42 21.21
C LYS A 364 1.86 -29.84 21.11
N GLU A 365 1.06 -30.11 20.07
CA GLU A 365 0.38 -31.41 19.94
C GLU A 365 1.41 -32.54 19.77
N TYR A 366 2.47 -32.30 19.00
CA TYR A 366 3.56 -33.24 18.79
C TYR A 366 4.29 -33.61 20.09
N TYR A 367 4.81 -32.63 20.84
CA TYR A 367 5.53 -32.91 22.08
C TYR A 367 4.63 -33.41 23.21
N TYR A 368 3.36 -32.99 23.25
CA TYR A 368 2.42 -33.50 24.25
C TYR A 368 2.14 -34.99 24.04
N ASN A 369 1.89 -35.42 22.80
CA ASN A 369 1.55 -36.80 22.50
C ASN A 369 2.74 -37.76 22.66
N TYR A 370 3.94 -37.31 22.31
CA TYR A 370 5.18 -38.08 22.51
C TYR A 370 5.89 -37.80 23.83
N LYS A 371 5.23 -37.15 24.80
CA LYS A 371 5.87 -36.72 26.05
C LYS A 371 6.59 -37.87 26.77
N ARG A 372 5.95 -39.03 26.87
CA ARG A 372 6.52 -40.22 27.52
C ARG A 372 7.68 -40.80 26.73
N ASP A 373 7.58 -40.83 25.41
CA ASP A 373 8.64 -41.35 24.55
C ASP A 373 9.88 -40.45 24.59
N PHE A 374 9.68 -39.13 24.65
CA PHE A 374 10.76 -38.16 24.92
C PHE A 374 11.38 -38.36 26.30
N GLU A 375 10.56 -38.48 27.35
CA GLU A 375 11.05 -38.78 28.71
C GLU A 375 11.90 -40.05 28.74
N ASP A 376 11.46 -41.14 28.11
CA ASP A 376 12.19 -42.39 28.07
C ASP A 376 13.46 -42.31 27.20
N HIS A 377 13.45 -41.54 26.12
CA HIS A 377 14.64 -41.27 25.30
C HIS A 377 15.70 -40.48 26.06
N ILE A 378 15.30 -39.39 26.69
CA ILE A 378 16.20 -38.52 27.45
C ILE A 378 16.76 -39.27 28.65
N LEU A 379 16.00 -40.16 29.28
CA LEU A 379 16.45 -40.98 30.41
C LEU A 379 17.18 -42.26 29.99
N ASP A 380 17.59 -42.39 28.71
CA ASP A 380 18.29 -43.55 28.12
C ASP A 380 17.57 -44.90 28.33
N LYS A 381 16.24 -44.89 28.46
CA LYS A 381 15.44 -46.12 28.62
C LYS A 381 15.08 -46.74 27.27
N ASN A 382 14.61 -45.93 26.33
CA ASN A 382 14.21 -46.35 24.98
C ASN A 382 14.51 -45.23 23.97
N ALA A 383 15.10 -45.54 22.83
CA ALA A 383 15.36 -44.53 21.80
C ALA A 383 14.05 -44.03 21.16
N PHE A 384 13.91 -42.71 20.99
CA PHE A 384 12.81 -42.13 20.23
C PHE A 384 13.08 -42.28 18.73
N ASP A 385 12.15 -42.90 18.01
CA ASP A 385 12.24 -43.06 16.56
C ASP A 385 11.60 -41.84 15.87
N VAL A 386 12.44 -40.93 15.40
CA VAL A 386 12.02 -39.71 14.69
C VAL A 386 11.38 -40.07 13.35
N GLU A 387 11.90 -41.08 12.62
CA GLU A 387 11.36 -41.44 11.31
C GLU A 387 9.91 -41.95 11.43
N ALA A 388 9.64 -42.74 12.48
CA ALA A 388 8.30 -43.23 12.77
C ALA A 388 7.29 -42.10 13.14
N SER A 389 7.76 -40.94 13.60
CA SER A 389 6.89 -39.82 13.99
C SER A 389 6.63 -38.81 12.85
N LEU A 390 7.39 -38.88 11.74
CA LEU A 390 7.32 -37.91 10.65
C LEU A 390 5.96 -37.89 9.92
N ASP A 391 5.35 -39.06 9.70
CA ASP A 391 4.04 -39.13 9.05
C ASP A 391 2.97 -38.45 9.91
N TYR A 392 3.03 -38.68 11.22
CA TYR A 392 2.14 -38.00 12.16
C TYR A 392 2.38 -36.48 12.19
N LEU A 393 3.64 -36.03 12.15
CA LEU A 393 3.97 -34.61 12.04
C LEU A 393 3.37 -33.99 10.77
N ARG A 394 3.47 -34.68 9.62
CA ARG A 394 2.90 -34.23 8.36
C ARG A 394 1.38 -34.09 8.44
N ASP A 395 0.71 -35.04 9.09
CA ASP A 395 -0.74 -34.99 9.30
C ASP A 395 -1.15 -33.84 10.22
N LEU A 396 -0.37 -33.55 11.27
CA LEU A 396 -0.60 -32.38 12.13
C LEU A 396 -0.47 -31.07 11.35
N VAL A 397 0.56 -30.91 10.53
CA VAL A 397 0.74 -29.69 9.72
C VAL A 397 -0.45 -29.49 8.79
N LYS A 398 -0.91 -30.55 8.10
CA LYS A 398 -2.09 -30.48 7.22
C LYS A 398 -3.38 -30.15 7.99
N LYS A 399 -3.57 -30.77 9.16
CA LYS A 399 -4.72 -30.53 10.05
C LYS A 399 -4.82 -29.06 10.43
N TYR A 400 -3.73 -28.47 10.91
CA TYR A 400 -3.72 -27.08 11.38
C TYR A 400 -3.70 -26.07 10.23
N ALA A 401 -3.03 -26.36 9.12
CA ALA A 401 -3.12 -25.54 7.91
C ALA A 401 -4.58 -25.42 7.42
N LYS A 402 -5.32 -26.53 7.38
CA LYS A 402 -6.74 -26.54 7.01
C LYS A 402 -7.61 -25.72 7.98
N GLN A 403 -7.34 -25.78 9.29
CA GLN A 403 -8.08 -25.02 10.30
C GLN A 403 -7.92 -23.50 10.16
N ILE A 404 -6.76 -23.05 9.68
CA ILE A 404 -6.45 -21.63 9.47
C ILE A 404 -6.95 -21.14 8.09
N GLY A 405 -7.45 -22.05 7.24
CA GLY A 405 -8.06 -21.71 5.96
C GLY A 405 -7.18 -21.96 4.73
N PHE A 406 -6.10 -22.74 4.86
CA PHE A 406 -5.36 -23.19 3.68
C PHE A 406 -6.23 -24.15 2.87
N ASP A 407 -6.45 -23.80 1.60
CA ASP A 407 -6.97 -24.74 0.62
C ASP A 407 -5.89 -25.78 0.31
N LEU A 408 -6.17 -27.04 0.63
CA LEU A 408 -5.24 -28.15 0.44
C LEU A 408 -5.11 -28.57 -1.03
N ASP A 409 -6.06 -28.20 -1.88
CA ASP A 409 -6.05 -28.53 -3.32
C ASP A 409 -5.28 -27.49 -4.15
N ASN A 410 -5.04 -26.30 -3.59
CA ASN A 410 -4.24 -25.25 -4.19
C ASN A 410 -2.72 -25.61 -4.18
N LYS A 411 -2.10 -25.61 -5.37
CA LYS A 411 -0.68 -25.99 -5.55
C LYS A 411 0.30 -25.09 -4.77
N MET A 412 0.03 -23.79 -4.67
CA MET A 412 0.89 -22.87 -3.91
C MET A 412 0.80 -23.14 -2.42
N ASN A 413 -0.41 -23.40 -1.91
CA ASN A 413 -0.62 -23.79 -0.51
C ASN A 413 0.07 -25.09 -0.15
N GLN A 414 0.03 -26.09 -1.04
CA GLN A 414 0.77 -27.34 -0.86
C GLN A 414 2.27 -27.10 -0.69
N LEU A 415 2.88 -26.21 -1.48
CA LEU A 415 4.30 -25.87 -1.34
C LEU A 415 4.60 -25.19 0.01
N ILE A 416 3.71 -24.32 0.50
CA ILE A 416 3.86 -23.66 1.80
C ILE A 416 3.77 -24.68 2.93
N ILE A 417 2.75 -25.55 2.88
CA ILE A 417 2.52 -26.63 3.86
C ILE A 417 3.74 -27.56 3.92
N GLU A 418 4.27 -27.97 2.77
CA GLU A 418 5.48 -28.80 2.71
C GLU A 418 6.70 -28.07 3.29
N ASN A 419 6.86 -26.76 3.06
CA ASN A 419 7.94 -25.98 3.65
C ASN A 419 7.82 -25.90 5.18
N ILE A 420 6.61 -25.69 5.71
CA ILE A 420 6.32 -25.71 7.14
C ILE A 420 6.71 -27.05 7.74
N TYR A 421 6.29 -28.16 7.10
CA TYR A 421 6.63 -29.52 7.51
C TYR A 421 8.15 -29.73 7.56
N ILE A 422 8.88 -29.39 6.49
CA ILE A 422 10.34 -29.56 6.42
C ILE A 422 11.05 -28.77 7.54
N ARG A 423 10.61 -27.55 7.81
CA ARG A 423 11.18 -26.70 8.87
C ARG A 423 10.93 -27.29 10.26
N LEU A 424 9.71 -27.74 10.53
CA LEU A 424 9.35 -28.36 11.81
C LEU A 424 10.09 -29.67 12.04
N ALA A 425 10.20 -30.53 11.01
CA ALA A 425 10.89 -31.80 11.12
C ALA A 425 12.36 -31.60 11.53
N LYS A 426 13.07 -30.70 10.84
CA LYS A 426 14.46 -30.34 11.18
C LYS A 426 14.58 -29.65 12.53
N PHE A 427 13.63 -28.79 12.89
CA PHE A 427 13.63 -28.13 14.19
C PHE A 427 13.48 -29.14 15.33
N ILE A 428 12.60 -30.14 15.18
CA ILE A 428 12.42 -31.22 16.15
C ILE A 428 13.69 -32.07 16.26
N GLU A 429 14.31 -32.44 15.14
CA GLU A 429 15.59 -33.16 15.12
C GLU A 429 16.66 -32.42 15.93
N MET A 430 16.81 -31.12 15.69
CA MET A 430 17.76 -30.28 16.45
C MET A 430 17.37 -30.09 17.92
N ASP A 431 16.08 -30.07 18.25
CA ASP A 431 15.65 -30.05 19.64
C ASP A 431 15.99 -31.35 20.35
N ILE A 432 15.84 -32.50 19.69
CA ILE A 432 16.20 -33.81 20.25
C ILE A 432 17.68 -33.86 20.62
N GLU A 433 18.55 -33.37 19.74
CA GLU A 433 19.98 -33.25 20.02
C GLU A 433 20.24 -32.32 21.22
N ARG A 434 19.52 -31.19 21.30
CA ARG A 434 19.64 -30.22 22.40
C ARG A 434 19.22 -30.82 23.74
N ILE A 435 18.05 -31.45 23.81
CA ILE A 435 17.46 -31.95 25.06
C ILE A 435 18.14 -33.24 25.54
N SER A 436 18.74 -34.01 24.63
CA SER A 436 19.45 -35.26 24.93
C SER A 436 20.95 -35.06 25.20
N ASN A 437 21.40 -33.80 25.35
CA ASN A 437 22.81 -33.49 25.57
C ASN A 437 23.35 -34.22 26.83
N PRO A 438 24.40 -35.05 26.73
CA PRO A 438 24.92 -35.81 27.87
C PRO A 438 25.42 -34.93 29.02
N LYS A 439 25.76 -33.67 28.76
CA LYS A 439 26.22 -32.73 29.80
C LYS A 439 25.07 -32.20 30.67
N GLU A 440 23.86 -32.14 30.12
CA GLU A 440 22.66 -31.68 30.80
C GLU A 440 21.43 -32.10 29.99
N LYS A 441 20.65 -33.01 30.56
CA LYS A 441 19.46 -33.58 29.93
C LYS A 441 18.23 -32.75 30.31
N LEU A 442 17.40 -32.41 29.33
CA LEU A 442 16.22 -31.60 29.51
C LEU A 442 14.97 -32.42 29.19
N VAL A 443 14.01 -32.45 30.10
CA VAL A 443 12.74 -33.14 29.90
C VAL A 443 11.66 -32.12 29.55
N PRO A 444 11.02 -32.20 28.37
CA PRO A 444 9.85 -31.40 28.05
C PRO A 444 8.75 -31.60 29.10
N TYR A 445 8.55 -30.61 29.97
CA TYR A 445 7.77 -30.78 31.20
C TYR A 445 6.32 -30.33 31.05
N ALA A 446 6.12 -29.11 30.54
CA ALA A 446 4.81 -28.53 30.33
C ALA A 446 4.77 -27.75 29.01
N PHE A 447 3.59 -27.68 28.40
CA PHE A 447 3.37 -27.01 27.13
C PHE A 447 2.18 -26.07 27.28
N GLU A 448 2.25 -24.91 26.63
CA GLU A 448 1.13 -23.97 26.50
C GLU A 448 0.53 -23.58 27.86
N VAL A 449 1.43 -23.25 28.79
CA VAL A 449 1.12 -22.93 30.19
C VAL A 449 0.51 -21.54 30.25
N GLU A 450 -0.82 -21.50 30.38
CA GLU A 450 -1.59 -20.26 30.52
C GLU A 450 -1.43 -19.67 31.94
N PHE A 451 -1.23 -18.36 32.01
CA PHE A 451 -1.28 -17.59 33.26
C PHE A 451 -2.23 -16.39 33.09
N GLY A 452 -2.90 -15.97 34.17
CA GLY A 452 -3.84 -14.84 34.13
C GLY A 452 -5.17 -15.09 33.42
N LYS A 453 -5.50 -16.36 33.12
CA LYS A 453 -6.77 -16.75 32.46
C LYS A 453 -7.75 -17.41 33.42
N TYR A 454 -7.33 -18.46 34.12
CA TYR A 454 -8.15 -19.17 35.10
C TYR A 454 -7.84 -18.76 36.54
N LYS A 455 -6.58 -18.38 36.78
CA LYS A 455 -6.10 -17.81 38.04
C LYS A 455 -5.50 -16.45 37.70
N ASP A 456 -5.93 -15.43 38.43
CA ASP A 456 -5.36 -14.08 38.29
C ASP A 456 -3.86 -14.14 38.54
N PHE A 457 -3.12 -13.46 37.66
CA PHE A 457 -1.71 -13.23 37.82
C PHE A 457 -1.49 -11.73 37.78
N SER A 458 -1.00 -11.18 38.89
CA SER A 458 -0.64 -9.78 39.01
C SER A 458 0.83 -9.66 39.37
N ILE A 459 1.47 -8.63 38.83
CA ILE A 459 2.80 -8.22 39.24
C ILE A 459 2.61 -6.98 40.12
N GLU A 460 3.06 -7.05 41.36
CA GLU A 460 3.08 -5.89 42.26
C GLU A 460 4.18 -4.92 41.81
N ILE A 461 3.78 -3.67 41.54
CA ILE A 461 4.67 -2.59 41.15
C ILE A 461 4.33 -1.36 41.99
N ASP A 462 5.21 -0.97 42.91
CA ASP A 462 5.03 0.16 43.85
C ASP A 462 3.67 0.15 44.59
N GLY A 463 3.21 -1.03 45.00
CA GLY A 463 1.94 -1.20 45.73
C GLY A 463 0.68 -1.22 44.85
N VAL A 464 0.84 -1.20 43.52
CA VAL A 464 -0.25 -1.40 42.56
C VAL A 464 -0.11 -2.78 41.92
N GLU A 465 -1.19 -3.55 41.93
CA GLU A 465 -1.25 -4.84 41.25
C GLU A 465 -1.60 -4.67 39.77
N VAL A 466 -0.63 -4.94 38.89
CA VAL A 466 -0.85 -4.93 37.44
C VAL A 466 -1.17 -6.33 36.96
N LYS A 467 -2.37 -6.55 36.42
CA LYS A 467 -2.84 -7.86 35.96
C LYS A 467 -2.27 -8.20 34.57
N PHE A 468 -1.78 -9.42 34.42
CA PHE A 468 -1.23 -9.93 33.18
C PHE A 468 -1.89 -11.24 32.78
N ARG A 469 -2.03 -11.45 31.46
CA ARG A 469 -2.34 -12.73 30.86
C ARG A 469 -1.35 -13.08 29.77
N GLY A 470 -1.06 -14.36 29.65
CA GLY A 470 -0.18 -14.87 28.62
C GLY A 470 -0.12 -16.39 28.65
N LYS A 471 0.76 -16.91 27.81
CA LYS A 471 0.86 -18.33 27.54
C LYS A 471 2.30 -18.66 27.22
N ILE A 472 2.91 -19.51 28.04
CA ILE A 472 4.29 -19.97 27.83
C ILE A 472 4.23 -21.19 26.92
N ASP A 473 4.89 -21.15 25.77
CA ASP A 473 4.82 -22.25 24.79
C ASP A 473 5.33 -23.58 25.37
N ARG A 474 6.48 -23.54 26.04
CA ARG A 474 7.08 -24.75 26.63
C ARG A 474 7.94 -24.45 27.85
N ILE A 475 7.91 -25.37 28.81
CA ILE A 475 8.81 -25.41 29.97
C ILE A 475 9.55 -26.74 29.93
N ASP A 476 10.88 -26.70 29.92
CA ASP A 476 11.76 -27.86 30.06
C ASP A 476 12.21 -27.99 31.54
N LYS A 477 12.32 -29.21 32.06
CA LYS A 477 12.88 -29.51 33.38
C LYS A 477 14.27 -30.13 33.25
N ILE A 478 15.25 -29.68 34.02
CA ILE A 478 16.57 -30.32 34.07
C ILE A 478 16.45 -31.68 34.75
N ALA A 479 16.89 -32.74 34.07
CA ALA A 479 16.75 -34.10 34.59
C ALA A 479 17.53 -34.27 35.91
N GLY A 480 16.83 -34.68 36.96
CA GLY A 480 17.40 -34.89 38.30
C GLY A 480 17.51 -33.63 39.17
N GLU A 481 17.14 -32.45 38.67
CA GLU A 481 17.17 -31.18 39.40
C GLU A 481 15.77 -30.53 39.43
N ASP A 482 15.48 -29.73 40.46
CA ASP A 482 14.26 -28.91 40.49
C ASP A 482 14.52 -27.53 39.88
N LYS A 483 14.93 -27.54 38.61
CA LYS A 483 15.26 -26.36 37.81
C LYS A 483 14.59 -26.44 36.45
N TYR A 484 14.13 -25.29 35.97
CA TYR A 484 13.29 -25.22 34.78
C TYR A 484 13.78 -24.16 33.81
N ILE A 485 13.54 -24.39 32.52
CA ILE A 485 13.91 -23.50 31.44
C ILE A 485 12.65 -23.18 30.65
N ILE A 486 12.38 -21.90 30.46
CA ILE A 486 11.24 -21.43 29.67
C ILE A 486 11.67 -21.29 28.21
N MET A 487 10.80 -21.72 27.30
CA MET A 487 10.97 -21.58 25.86
C MET A 487 9.77 -20.91 25.20
N ASP A 488 10.05 -20.01 24.27
CA ASP A 488 9.07 -19.39 23.37
C ASP A 488 9.48 -19.66 21.91
N TYR A 489 8.54 -20.11 21.10
CA TYR A 489 8.76 -20.39 19.69
C TYR A 489 8.60 -19.12 18.85
N LYS A 490 9.59 -18.85 18.00
CA LYS A 490 9.54 -17.77 17.02
C LYS A 490 9.61 -18.34 15.61
N SER A 491 8.71 -17.86 14.74
CA SER A 491 8.72 -18.23 13.31
C SER A 491 10.03 -17.79 12.62
N SER A 492 10.64 -16.69 13.06
CA SER A 492 11.91 -16.16 12.55
C SER A 492 12.75 -15.52 13.65
N SER A 493 13.98 -15.11 13.31
CA SER A 493 14.84 -14.35 14.23
C SER A 493 14.35 -12.93 14.48
N TYR A 494 13.29 -12.49 13.78
CA TYR A 494 12.64 -11.22 14.09
C TYR A 494 11.96 -11.30 15.46
N GLY A 495 12.22 -10.31 16.32
CA GLY A 495 11.74 -10.29 17.70
C GLY A 495 12.56 -11.16 18.68
N VAL A 496 13.69 -11.72 18.24
CA VAL A 496 14.65 -12.41 19.10
C VAL A 496 15.68 -11.40 19.61
N TYR A 497 15.49 -10.96 20.85
CA TYR A 497 16.24 -9.86 21.43
C TYR A 497 17.32 -10.32 22.43
N ASP A 498 18.47 -9.66 22.42
CA ASP A 498 19.51 -9.81 23.43
C ASP A 498 19.14 -9.10 24.74
N ILE A 499 19.89 -9.38 25.81
CA ILE A 499 19.67 -8.78 27.14
C ILE A 499 19.59 -7.25 27.14
N ASP A 500 20.38 -6.56 26.31
CA ASP A 500 20.36 -5.08 26.20
C ASP A 500 18.95 -4.56 25.85
N LYS A 501 18.23 -5.29 25.00
CA LYS A 501 16.87 -4.95 24.54
C LYS A 501 15.81 -5.36 25.56
N ILE A 502 16.07 -6.39 26.35
CA ILE A 502 15.24 -6.75 27.51
C ILE A 502 15.33 -5.63 28.57
N ILE A 503 16.53 -5.17 28.90
CA ILE A 503 16.78 -4.07 29.84
C ILE A 503 16.09 -2.78 29.37
N GLN A 504 16.11 -2.48 28.06
CA GLN A 504 15.41 -1.34 27.47
C GLN A 504 13.87 -1.46 27.46
N GLY A 505 13.30 -2.58 27.90
CA GLY A 505 11.86 -2.82 27.90
C GLY A 505 11.26 -3.12 26.52
N LEU A 506 12.08 -3.45 25.52
CA LEU A 506 11.61 -3.84 24.17
C LEU A 506 11.16 -5.30 24.09
N SER A 507 11.65 -6.13 25.01
CA SER A 507 11.35 -7.55 25.09
C SER A 507 10.97 -7.90 26.53
N LEU A 508 9.69 -7.84 26.83
CA LEU A 508 9.13 -8.13 28.16
C LEU A 508 8.69 -9.59 28.29
N GLN A 509 8.60 -10.32 27.17
CA GLN A 509 8.05 -11.67 27.12
C GLN A 509 8.72 -12.67 28.07
N LEU A 510 10.03 -12.88 27.95
CA LEU A 510 10.76 -13.82 28.82
C LEU A 510 10.73 -13.41 30.31
N PRO A 511 11.02 -12.14 30.69
CA PRO A 511 10.89 -11.70 32.08
C PRO A 511 9.49 -11.93 32.68
N ILE A 512 8.41 -11.60 31.95
CA ILE A 512 7.05 -11.80 32.45
C ILE A 512 6.75 -13.30 32.60
N TYR A 513 7.22 -14.13 31.66
CA TYR A 513 7.08 -15.59 31.79
C TYR A 513 7.79 -16.12 33.03
N ILE A 514 9.01 -15.67 33.31
CA ILE A 514 9.76 -16.02 34.52
C ILE A 514 8.98 -15.61 35.77
N LEU A 515 8.51 -14.36 35.83
CA LEU A 515 7.74 -13.84 36.96
C LEU A 515 6.42 -14.59 37.18
N SER A 516 5.81 -15.12 36.12
CA SER A 516 4.56 -15.88 36.21
C SER A 516 4.71 -17.26 36.88
N GLN A 517 5.93 -17.78 37.01
CA GLN A 517 6.21 -19.12 37.52
C GLN A 517 6.81 -19.10 38.94
N GLU A 518 6.10 -18.47 39.88
CA GLU A 518 6.55 -18.33 41.29
C GLU A 518 6.83 -19.66 42.00
N ASP A 519 6.17 -20.74 41.56
CA ASP A 519 6.29 -22.09 42.14
C ASP A 519 7.45 -22.91 41.54
N LYS A 520 8.17 -22.38 40.54
CA LYS A 520 9.23 -23.09 39.83
C LYS A 520 10.51 -22.28 39.81
N ASN A 521 11.63 -22.93 40.08
CA ASN A 521 12.95 -22.30 39.96
C ASN A 521 13.35 -22.20 38.47
N ILE A 522 12.92 -21.12 37.81
CA ILE A 522 13.31 -20.84 36.43
C ILE A 522 14.74 -20.31 36.40
N VAL A 523 15.61 -20.98 35.63
CA VAL A 523 17.04 -20.65 35.56
C VAL A 523 17.49 -20.10 34.21
N ALA A 524 16.65 -20.22 33.17
CA ALA A 524 16.92 -19.67 31.83
C ALA A 524 15.66 -19.45 31.00
N GLY A 525 15.77 -18.56 30.01
CA GLY A 525 14.81 -18.27 28.96
C GLY A 525 15.43 -18.42 27.57
N VAL A 526 14.74 -19.15 26.69
CA VAL A 526 15.22 -19.57 25.37
C VAL A 526 14.19 -19.21 24.29
N TYR A 527 14.67 -18.74 23.13
CA TYR A 527 13.84 -18.67 21.94
C TYR A 527 14.14 -19.83 20.99
N GLY A 528 13.11 -20.59 20.62
CA GLY A 528 13.19 -21.61 19.57
C GLY A 528 12.86 -21.00 18.21
N VAL A 529 13.87 -20.71 17.40
CA VAL A 529 13.71 -20.06 16.08
C VAL A 529 13.51 -21.12 15.00
N VAL A 530 12.26 -21.36 14.62
CA VAL A 530 11.87 -22.46 13.73
C VAL A 530 12.48 -22.33 12.33
N SER A 531 12.45 -21.13 11.72
CA SER A 531 12.98 -20.97 10.35
C SER A 531 14.50 -21.16 10.25
N GLN A 532 15.26 -20.85 11.30
CA GLN A 532 16.70 -21.06 11.34
C GLN A 532 17.12 -22.41 11.93
N GLN A 533 16.15 -23.17 12.46
CA GLN A 533 16.39 -24.38 13.24
C GLN A 533 17.41 -24.13 14.37
N LYS A 534 17.20 -23.09 15.19
CA LYS A 534 18.15 -22.72 16.26
C LYS A 534 17.46 -22.44 17.60
N PHE A 535 18.19 -22.70 18.67
CA PHE A 535 17.78 -22.38 20.04
C PHE A 535 18.69 -21.28 20.57
N GLU A 536 18.14 -20.10 20.80
CA GLU A 536 18.87 -18.95 21.28
C GLU A 536 18.60 -18.73 22.77
N VAL A 537 19.58 -19.06 23.60
CA VAL A 537 19.55 -18.79 25.03
C VAL A 537 19.84 -17.30 25.24
N LYS A 538 18.81 -16.52 25.53
CA LYS A 538 18.91 -15.04 25.65
C LYS A 538 19.02 -14.55 27.07
N LEU A 539 18.61 -15.37 28.04
CA LEU A 539 18.63 -15.02 29.45
C LEU A 539 18.90 -16.27 30.29
N GLY A 540 19.83 -16.23 31.23
CA GLY A 540 20.10 -17.35 32.12
C GLY A 540 21.06 -17.03 33.25
N ILE A 541 20.91 -17.76 34.36
CA ILE A 541 21.77 -17.63 35.53
C ILE A 541 23.03 -18.47 35.32
N ARG A 542 24.21 -17.86 35.51
CA ARG A 542 25.49 -18.56 35.38
C ARG A 542 25.55 -19.76 36.32
N GLU A 543 26.15 -20.85 35.84
CA GLU A 543 26.39 -22.09 36.59
C GLU A 543 25.15 -22.91 36.94
N GLU A 544 23.94 -22.35 36.81
CA GLU A 544 22.67 -23.02 37.09
C GLU A 544 22.18 -23.95 35.97
N THR A 545 22.68 -23.76 34.74
CA THR A 545 22.39 -24.62 33.58
C THR A 545 23.59 -24.67 32.62
N LYS A 546 23.80 -25.80 31.95
CA LYS A 546 24.79 -25.97 30.87
C LYS A 546 24.33 -25.44 29.52
N GLN A 547 23.05 -25.10 29.36
CA GLN A 547 22.54 -24.40 28.18
C GLN A 547 23.17 -23.01 28.02
N ILE A 548 23.55 -22.37 29.15
CA ILE A 548 24.20 -21.07 29.13
C ILE A 548 25.70 -21.16 29.43
N THR A 549 26.48 -20.37 28.72
CA THR A 549 27.94 -20.26 28.90
C THR A 549 28.34 -18.79 28.90
N ASN A 550 29.52 -18.46 29.43
CA ASN A 550 30.05 -17.09 29.49
C ASN A 550 30.21 -16.40 28.12
N ARG A 551 30.02 -17.13 27.01
CA ARG A 551 29.98 -16.55 25.65
C ARG A 551 28.64 -15.87 25.33
N HIS A 552 27.58 -16.22 26.05
CA HIS A 552 26.26 -15.63 25.85
C HIS A 552 26.19 -14.30 26.59
N LYS A 553 25.74 -13.23 25.92
CA LYS A 553 25.53 -11.92 26.54
C LYS A 553 24.55 -11.97 27.71
N GLY A 554 23.54 -12.83 27.64
CA GLY A 554 22.53 -13.02 28.68
C GLY A 554 22.94 -13.90 29.86
N ALA A 555 24.22 -14.29 29.96
CA ALA A 555 24.74 -15.09 31.08
C ALA A 555 25.06 -14.17 32.26
N ILE A 556 24.16 -14.13 33.24
CA ILE A 556 24.20 -13.17 34.35
C ILE A 556 24.25 -13.86 35.72
N SER A 557 24.68 -13.13 36.76
CA SER A 557 24.63 -13.60 38.15
C SER A 557 23.19 -13.64 38.67
N LYS A 558 22.97 -14.30 39.81
CA LYS A 558 21.65 -14.30 40.47
C LYS A 558 21.22 -12.89 40.90
N GLU A 559 22.17 -12.06 41.37
CA GLU A 559 21.91 -10.67 41.74
C GLU A 559 21.52 -9.82 40.53
N GLU A 560 22.21 -9.99 39.40
CA GLU A 560 21.87 -9.32 38.13
C GLU A 560 20.51 -9.78 37.59
N TRP A 561 20.17 -11.05 37.77
CA TRP A 561 18.87 -11.60 37.40
C TRP A 561 17.73 -10.96 38.19
N ASP A 562 17.86 -10.88 39.51
CA ASP A 562 16.84 -10.29 40.37
C ASP A 562 16.71 -8.78 40.06
N LYS A 563 17.83 -8.09 39.82
CA LYS A 563 17.82 -6.70 39.36
C LYS A 563 17.13 -6.51 38.00
N LEU A 564 17.33 -7.42 37.04
CA LEU A 564 16.66 -7.37 35.74
C LEU A 564 15.14 -7.52 35.87
N MET A 565 14.69 -8.36 36.80
CA MET A 565 13.26 -8.51 37.09
C MET A 565 12.68 -7.21 37.68
N ASP A 566 13.41 -6.53 38.55
CA ASP A 566 13.01 -5.22 39.09
C ASP A 566 13.03 -4.11 38.02
N GLU A 567 14.06 -4.08 37.16
CA GLU A 567 14.11 -3.17 36.00
C GLU A 567 12.94 -3.43 35.03
N THR A 568 12.54 -4.69 34.84
CA THR A 568 11.36 -5.05 34.05
C THR A 568 10.08 -4.47 34.65
N LYS A 569 9.89 -4.57 35.98
CA LYS A 569 8.75 -3.96 36.67
C LYS A 569 8.74 -2.44 36.51
N ALA A 570 9.90 -1.79 36.63
CA ALA A 570 10.04 -0.35 36.41
C ALA A 570 9.67 0.06 34.98
N ASN A 571 10.13 -0.70 33.98
CA ASN A 571 9.78 -0.48 32.57
C ASN A 571 8.27 -0.62 32.32
N ILE A 572 7.63 -1.64 32.89
CA ILE A 572 6.17 -1.83 32.79
C ILE A 572 5.42 -0.62 33.34
N LYS A 573 5.82 -0.14 34.52
CA LYS A 573 5.24 1.06 35.14
C LYS A 573 5.39 2.28 34.24
N GLU A 574 6.62 2.54 33.76
CA GLU A 574 6.89 3.69 32.91
C GLU A 574 6.08 3.64 31.61
N ILE A 575 5.92 2.47 31.00
CA ILE A 575 5.07 2.28 29.81
C ILE A 575 3.63 2.67 30.11
N ILE A 576 3.05 2.14 31.20
CA ILE A 576 1.66 2.40 31.59
C ILE A 576 1.46 3.89 31.91
N GLU A 577 2.36 4.49 32.69
CA GLU A 577 2.29 5.93 33.03
C GLU A 577 2.36 6.80 31.78
N ARG A 578 3.24 6.48 30.83
CA ARG A 578 3.34 7.23 29.58
C ARG A 578 2.10 7.07 28.69
N ILE A 579 1.46 5.89 28.68
CA ILE A 579 0.18 5.69 27.99
C ILE A 579 -0.91 6.56 28.64
N LEU A 580 -1.03 6.53 29.97
CA LEU A 580 -2.06 7.28 30.71
C LEU A 580 -1.86 8.79 30.63
N THR A 581 -0.61 9.26 30.51
CA THR A 581 -0.27 10.67 30.28
C THR A 581 -0.34 11.09 28.81
N GLY A 582 -0.85 10.23 27.93
CA GLY A 582 -1.09 10.56 26.52
C GLY A 582 0.18 10.68 25.68
N ASN A 583 1.31 10.09 26.08
CA ASN A 583 2.54 10.13 25.32
C ASN A 583 2.52 9.09 24.19
N PHE A 584 2.25 9.53 22.97
CA PHE A 584 2.34 8.71 21.76
C PHE A 584 3.37 9.29 20.79
N SER A 585 4.52 9.67 21.34
CA SER A 585 5.60 10.29 20.56
C SER A 585 6.03 9.44 19.35
N VAL A 586 6.31 10.13 18.24
CA VAL A 586 6.89 9.51 17.03
C VAL A 586 8.40 9.32 17.23
N ASN A 587 8.77 8.52 18.23
CA ASN A 587 10.16 8.20 18.57
C ASN A 587 10.33 6.68 18.76
N PRO A 588 10.29 5.90 17.66
CA PRO A 588 10.39 4.45 17.73
C PRO A 588 11.77 4.01 18.24
N LEU A 589 11.80 3.15 19.25
CA LEU A 589 13.02 2.41 19.61
C LEU A 589 13.35 1.34 18.58
N GLU A 590 12.33 0.81 17.89
CA GLU A 590 12.48 -0.05 16.71
C GLU A 590 11.46 0.35 15.64
N CYS A 591 11.95 0.74 14.46
CA CYS A 591 11.11 1.11 13.33
C CYS A 591 11.19 0.03 12.24
N SER A 592 10.09 -0.71 12.05
CA SER A 592 10.00 -1.74 11.02
C SER A 592 9.76 -1.11 9.63
N PRO A 593 10.50 -1.51 8.58
CA PRO A 593 10.24 -1.06 7.22
C PRO A 593 8.90 -1.56 6.65
N TYR A 594 8.32 -2.59 7.29
CA TYR A 594 7.02 -3.17 6.94
C TYR A 594 5.88 -2.62 7.82
N CYS A 595 6.13 -1.55 8.58
CA CYS A 595 5.08 -0.90 9.35
C CYS A 595 4.02 -0.31 8.40
N ILE A 596 2.76 -0.73 8.56
CA ILE A 596 1.62 -0.25 7.74
C ILE A 596 1.32 1.25 7.95
N TYR A 597 1.83 1.85 9.03
CA TYR A 597 1.63 3.26 9.35
C TYR A 597 2.79 4.17 8.94
N LYS A 598 3.78 3.66 8.20
CA LYS A 598 4.97 4.44 7.78
C LYS A 598 4.61 5.74 7.04
N ASP A 599 3.54 5.71 6.25
CA ASP A 599 3.08 6.85 5.45
C ASP A 599 2.28 7.87 6.29
N ILE A 600 1.87 7.48 7.51
CA ILE A 600 1.14 8.33 8.46
C ILE A 600 2.13 9.02 9.40
N CYS A 601 3.09 8.27 9.94
CA CYS A 601 3.98 8.77 10.99
C CYS A 601 5.00 9.81 10.47
N ARG A 602 5.30 9.79 9.16
CA ARG A 602 6.31 10.66 8.51
C ARG A 602 7.68 10.63 9.21
N TYR A 603 7.97 9.53 9.88
CA TYR A 603 9.25 9.34 10.55
C TYR A 603 10.31 9.03 9.49
N GLU A 604 11.15 10.02 9.19
CA GLU A 604 12.36 9.80 8.43
C GLU A 604 13.51 9.59 9.39
N LYS A 605 14.15 8.42 9.30
CA LYS A 605 15.40 8.19 10.01
C LYS A 605 16.45 9.08 9.35
N VAL A 606 16.67 10.27 9.91
CA VAL A 606 17.80 11.12 9.52
C VAL A 606 19.05 10.29 9.81
N LEU A 607 19.59 9.64 8.79
CA LEU A 607 20.92 9.09 8.86
C LEU A 607 21.83 10.31 9.01
N GLU A 608 22.29 10.57 10.23
CA GLU A 608 23.45 11.43 10.42
C GLU A 608 24.56 10.82 9.56
N VAL A 609 24.83 11.46 8.43
CA VAL A 609 26.04 11.19 7.66
C VAL A 609 27.18 11.66 8.57
N ILE A 610 27.83 10.69 9.23
CA ILE A 610 29.01 10.91 10.08
C ILE A 610 30.15 11.47 9.22
#